data_AF-A0A7W2FYQ2-F1
#
_entry.id   AF-A0A7W2FYQ2-F1
#
_cell.length_a   1.000
_cell.length_b   1.000
_cell.length_c   1.000
_cell.angle_alpha   90.00
_cell.angle_beta   90.00
_cell.angle_gamma   90.00
#
_symmetry.space_group_name_H-M   'P 1'
#
loop_
_entity.id
_entity.type
_entity.pdbx_description
1 polymer ?
#
loop_
_entity_poly.entity_id
_entity_poly.type
_entity_poly.pdbx_seq_one_letter_code
_entity_poly.pdbx_strand_id
1 'polypeptide(L)'
;MRDNEMLEKEEIFSKVLRAGRRTYFFDVRSTKADDYYVTITESKKFTEDDGSFHFKKHKIYLYKEDFVAFKEILNEMTDFVLDHKGEEVISERHQKDFKKELATASFTNVEFDDF
;
A
#
# COMPACT_ATOMS: atom_id res chain seq x y z
N MET A 1 2.31 1.61 -25.71
CA MET A 1 1.31 0.57 -26.01
C MET A 1 1.91 -0.82 -26.25
N ARG A 2 3.21 -0.99 -26.54
CA ARG A 2 3.83 -2.32 -26.75
C ARG A 2 4.24 -3.05 -25.45
N ASP A 3 4.53 -2.33 -24.36
CA ASP A 3 4.99 -2.98 -23.12
C ASP A 3 3.87 -3.74 -22.39
N ASN A 4 2.62 -3.30 -22.52
CA ASN A 4 1.49 -3.90 -21.81
C ASN A 4 1.11 -5.28 -22.36
N GLU A 5 1.33 -5.52 -23.66
CA GLU A 5 0.94 -6.75 -24.35
C GLU A 5 1.93 -7.91 -24.09
N MET A 6 3.21 -7.60 -23.83
CA MET A 6 4.16 -8.59 -23.33
C MET A 6 3.96 -8.89 -21.84
N LEU A 7 3.56 -7.89 -21.04
CA LEU A 7 3.27 -8.05 -19.62
C LEU A 7 2.06 -8.96 -19.36
N GLU A 8 1.06 -8.95 -20.24
CA GLU A 8 -0.11 -9.86 -20.17
C GLU A 8 0.26 -11.30 -20.54
N LYS A 9 1.23 -11.50 -21.46
CA LYS A 9 1.64 -12.84 -21.91
C LYS A 9 2.43 -13.64 -20.88
N GLU A 10 3.07 -12.95 -19.94
CA GLU A 10 3.87 -13.57 -18.87
C GLU A 10 3.08 -13.70 -17.56
N GLU A 11 1.84 -13.21 -17.49
CA GLU A 11 0.99 -13.28 -16.30
C GLU A 11 0.18 -14.57 -16.26
N ILE A 12 0.57 -15.49 -15.39
CA ILE A 12 0.00 -16.85 -15.29
C ILE A 12 -1.25 -16.84 -14.39
N PHE A 13 -1.18 -16.07 -13.30
CA PHE A 13 -2.23 -15.98 -12.31
C PHE A 13 -2.13 -14.63 -11.60
N SER A 14 -3.27 -13.98 -11.34
CA SER A 14 -3.31 -12.74 -10.58
C SER A 14 -4.47 -12.70 -9.58
N LYS A 15 -4.21 -12.07 -8.44
CA LYS A 15 -5.23 -11.68 -7.46
C LYS A 15 -5.09 -10.20 -7.11
N VAL A 16 -6.24 -9.54 -6.93
CA VAL A 16 -6.30 -8.12 -6.55
C VAL A 16 -7.03 -7.96 -5.22
N LEU A 17 -6.42 -7.22 -4.30
CA LEU A 17 -7.01 -6.82 -3.01
C LEU A 17 -7.16 -5.30 -2.96
N ARG A 18 -8.41 -4.81 -2.86
CA ARG A 18 -8.71 -3.38 -2.72
C ARG A 18 -8.89 -3.01 -1.26
N ALA A 19 -8.09 -2.08 -0.75
CA ALA A 19 -8.06 -1.63 0.64
C ALA A 19 -8.10 -0.09 0.71
N GLY A 20 -9.27 0.49 0.45
CA GLY A 20 -9.49 1.93 0.51
C GLY A 20 -8.65 2.71 -0.53
N ARG A 21 -7.61 3.43 -0.09
CA ARG A 21 -6.71 4.18 -0.98
C ARG A 21 -5.55 3.34 -1.53
N ARG A 22 -5.42 2.07 -1.10
CA ARG A 22 -4.42 1.14 -1.59
C ARG A 22 -5.08 0.01 -2.38
N THR A 23 -4.41 -0.43 -3.43
CA THR A 23 -4.76 -1.66 -4.15
C THR A 23 -3.50 -2.51 -4.23
N TYR A 24 -3.60 -3.76 -3.77
CA TYR A 24 -2.52 -4.74 -3.84
C TYR A 24 -2.78 -5.68 -5.01
N PHE A 25 -1.76 -5.93 -5.82
CA PHE A 25 -1.76 -6.86 -6.93
C PHE A 25 -0.75 -7.96 -6.61
N PHE A 26 -1.19 -9.21 -6.71
CA PHE A 26 -0.36 -10.40 -6.50
C PHE A 26 -0.36 -11.19 -7.79
N ASP A 27 0.71 -11.05 -8.58
CA ASP A 27 0.82 -11.69 -9.88
C ASP A 27 1.88 -12.80 -9.83
N VAL A 28 1.57 -13.96 -10.40
CA VAL A 28 2.53 -15.03 -10.69
C VAL A 28 2.97 -14.87 -12.14
N ARG A 29 4.28 -14.79 -12.35
CA ARG A 29 4.87 -14.56 -13.68
C ARG A 29 5.93 -15.61 -14.00
N SER A 30 6.11 -15.91 -15.28
CA SER A 30 7.20 -16.75 -15.76
C SER A 30 8.46 -15.94 -16.06
N THR A 31 9.60 -16.54 -15.76
CA THR A 31 10.90 -16.08 -16.23
C THR A 31 11.18 -16.63 -17.63
N LYS A 32 12.23 -16.10 -18.29
CA LYS A 32 12.71 -16.64 -19.57
C LYS A 32 13.19 -18.09 -19.49
N ALA A 33 13.50 -18.58 -18.30
CA ALA A 33 13.94 -19.95 -18.03
C ALA A 33 12.76 -20.89 -17.68
N ASP A 34 11.52 -20.45 -17.86
CA ASP A 34 10.29 -21.20 -17.56
C ASP A 34 10.11 -21.55 -16.07
N ASP A 35 10.75 -20.81 -15.16
CA ASP A 35 10.44 -20.85 -13.73
C ASP A 35 9.53 -19.69 -13.31
N TYR A 36 8.87 -19.82 -12.16
CA TYR A 36 7.88 -18.86 -11.68
C TYR A 36 8.37 -18.01 -10.52
N TYR A 37 7.97 -16.74 -10.54
CA TYR A 37 8.19 -15.79 -9.47
C TYR A 37 6.90 -15.01 -9.20
N VAL A 38 6.81 -14.39 -8.02
CA VAL A 38 5.66 -13.59 -7.62
C VAL A 38 6.05 -12.10 -7.64
N THR A 39 5.18 -11.27 -8.21
CA THR A 39 5.26 -9.82 -8.04
C THR A 39 4.14 -9.34 -7.15
N ILE A 40 4.51 -8.64 -6.08
CA ILE A 40 3.55 -7.96 -5.19
C ILE A 40 3.66 -6.47 -5.47
N THR A 41 2.57 -5.87 -5.95
CA THR A 41 2.52 -4.43 -6.21
C THR A 41 1.49 -3.77 -5.32
N GLU A 42 1.91 -2.80 -4.52
CA GLU A 42 1.00 -1.86 -3.88
C GLU A 42 0.85 -0.61 -4.76
N SER A 43 -0.38 -0.24 -5.12
CA SER A 43 -0.70 1.05 -5.74
C SER A 43 -1.47 1.92 -4.75
N LYS A 44 -0.87 3.02 -4.29
CA LYS A 44 -1.49 3.97 -3.36
C LYS A 44 -1.93 5.23 -4.09
N LYS A 45 -3.19 5.60 -3.92
CA LYS A 45 -3.74 6.87 -4.38
C LYS A 45 -3.37 7.99 -3.40
N PHE A 46 -2.69 9.00 -3.91
CA PHE A 46 -2.42 10.27 -3.24
C PHE A 46 -3.38 11.32 -3.80
N THR A 47 -3.88 12.16 -2.91
CA THR A 47 -4.77 13.27 -3.25
C THR A 47 -4.11 14.52 -2.68
N GLU A 48 -3.86 15.49 -3.53
CA GLU A 48 -3.26 16.77 -3.16
C GLU A 48 -4.35 17.73 -2.64
N ASP A 49 -3.93 18.84 -2.05
CA ASP A 49 -4.84 19.84 -1.47
C ASP A 49 -5.70 20.56 -2.53
N ASP A 50 -5.23 20.60 -3.78
CA ASP A 50 -5.97 21.14 -4.94
C ASP A 50 -7.02 20.16 -5.50
N GLY A 51 -7.15 18.97 -4.91
CA GLY A 51 -8.07 17.92 -5.32
C GLY A 51 -7.56 17.04 -6.48
N SER A 52 -6.38 17.34 -7.03
CA SER A 52 -5.71 16.45 -7.98
C SER A 52 -5.29 15.15 -7.30
N PHE A 53 -5.09 14.09 -8.08
CA PHE A 53 -4.65 12.81 -7.55
C PHE A 53 -3.63 12.13 -8.45
N HIS A 54 -2.72 11.40 -7.82
CA HIS A 54 -1.73 10.56 -8.49
C HIS A 54 -1.63 9.19 -7.81
N PHE A 55 -1.09 8.20 -8.51
CA PHE A 55 -0.86 6.86 -7.96
C PHE A 55 0.64 6.60 -7.83
N LYS A 56 1.07 6.19 -6.65
CA LYS A 56 2.44 5.71 -6.42
C LYS A 56 2.42 4.19 -6.29
N LYS A 57 3.24 3.52 -7.08
CA LYS A 57 3.37 2.06 -7.05
C LYS A 57 4.65 1.65 -6.33
N HIS A 58 4.54 0.68 -5.42
CA HIS A 58 5.65 -0.02 -4.80
C HIS A 58 5.60 -1.47 -5.26
N LYS A 59 6.68 -1.99 -5.85
CA LYS A 59 6.72 -3.34 -6.42
C LYS A 59 7.84 -4.15 -5.78
N ILE A 60 7.51 -5.37 -5.39
CA ILE A 60 8.42 -6.37 -4.86
C ILE A 60 8.44 -7.55 -5.83
N TYR A 61 9.64 -8.06 -6.12
CA TYR A 61 9.86 -9.31 -6.84
C TYR A 61 10.28 -10.36 -5.82
N LEU A 62 9.57 -11.48 -5.77
CA LEU A 62 9.88 -12.59 -4.88
C LEU A 62 10.16 -13.82 -5.75
N TYR A 63 11.35 -14.37 -5.61
CA TYR A 63 11.78 -15.57 -6.32
C TYR A 63 11.54 -16.82 -5.48
N LYS A 64 11.50 -17.97 -6.15
CA LYS A 64 11.00 -19.23 -5.63
C LYS A 64 11.80 -19.76 -4.45
N GLU A 65 13.11 -19.53 -4.46
CA GLU A 65 14.05 -19.89 -3.39
C GLU A 65 13.68 -19.26 -2.04
N ASP A 66 13.06 -18.08 -2.05
CA ASP A 66 12.73 -17.32 -0.85
C ASP A 66 11.29 -17.53 -0.38
N PHE A 67 10.45 -18.26 -1.12
CA PHE A 67 9.01 -18.38 -0.84
C PHE A 67 8.70 -18.91 0.55
N VAL A 68 9.45 -19.91 1.01
CA VAL A 68 9.22 -20.54 2.31
C VAL A 68 9.55 -19.56 3.43
N ALA A 69 10.76 -19.01 3.44
CA ALA A 69 11.21 -18.07 4.46
C ALA A 69 10.35 -16.79 4.46
N PHE A 70 10.04 -16.24 3.28
CA PHE A 70 9.19 -15.05 3.17
C PHE A 70 7.79 -15.29 3.74
N LYS A 71 7.18 -16.45 3.44
CA LYS A 71 5.85 -16.80 3.94
C LYS A 71 5.85 -16.99 5.46
N GLU A 72 6.85 -17.68 6.00
CA GLU A 72 6.98 -17.90 7.44
C GLU A 72 7.10 -16.58 8.20
N ILE A 73 8.03 -15.71 7.77
CA ILE A 73 8.23 -14.40 8.39
C ILE A 73 6.98 -13.53 8.23
N LEU A 74 6.35 -13.51 7.06
CA LEU A 74 5.14 -12.71 6.84
C LEU A 74 4.02 -13.15 7.79
N ASN A 75 3.81 -14.47 7.93
CA ASN A 75 2.81 -15.01 8.84
C ASN A 75 3.11 -14.67 10.29
N GLU A 76 4.36 -14.87 10.74
CA GLU A 76 4.77 -14.53 12.10
C GLU A 76 4.53 -13.05 12.42
N MET A 77 4.86 -12.15 11.48
CA MET A 77 4.65 -10.71 11.65
C MET A 77 3.17 -10.34 11.66
N THR A 78 2.33 -11.00 10.85
CA THR A 78 0.89 -10.74 10.85
C THR A 78 0.23 -11.26 12.13
N ASP A 79 0.59 -12.47 12.56
CA ASP A 79 0.05 -13.11 13.77
C ASP A 79 0.45 -12.30 15.00
N PHE A 80 1.71 -11.84 15.08
CA PHE A 80 2.17 -10.96 16.15
C PHE A 80 1.31 -9.70 16.29
N VAL A 81 0.95 -9.05 15.18
CA VAL A 81 0.10 -7.85 15.21
C VAL A 81 -1.31 -8.18 15.72
N LEU A 82 -1.89 -9.29 15.25
CA LEU A 82 -3.23 -9.73 15.65
C LEU A 82 -3.28 -10.12 17.13
N ASP A 83 -2.28 -10.84 17.63
CA ASP A 83 -2.23 -11.26 19.03
C ASP A 83 -2.12 -10.07 20.00
N HIS A 84 -1.38 -9.03 19.61
CA HIS A 84 -1.11 -7.88 20.49
C HIS A 84 -2.14 -6.74 20.37
N LYS A 85 -2.81 -6.60 19.21
CA LYS A 85 -3.75 -5.49 18.94
C LYS A 85 -5.16 -5.95 18.58
N GLY A 86 -5.39 -7.26 18.50
CA GLY A 86 -6.65 -7.84 18.05
C GLY A 86 -6.91 -7.61 16.57
N GLU A 87 -8.09 -8.00 16.12
CA GLU A 87 -8.56 -7.78 14.75
C GLU A 87 -9.13 -6.37 14.54
N GLU A 88 -9.19 -5.55 15.61
CA GLU A 88 -9.79 -4.23 15.55
C GLU A 88 -8.94 -3.26 14.72
N VAL A 89 -9.51 -2.84 13.59
CA VAL A 89 -8.86 -1.87 12.70
C VAL A 89 -9.10 -0.45 13.20
N ILE A 90 -8.16 0.06 14.01
CA ILE A 90 -8.09 1.48 14.40
C ILE A 90 -7.55 2.34 13.24
N SER A 91 -8.33 2.46 12.17
CA SER A 91 -8.08 3.50 11.16
C SER A 91 -8.97 4.70 11.45
N GLU A 92 -8.44 5.92 11.28
CA GLU A 92 -9.22 7.18 11.33
C GLU A 92 -10.47 7.16 10.40
N ARG A 93 -10.56 6.18 9.48
CA ARG A 93 -11.70 5.98 8.57
C ARG A 93 -12.82 5.09 9.11
N HIS A 94 -12.61 4.37 10.21
CA HIS A 94 -13.62 3.47 10.78
C HIS A 94 -14.19 3.95 12.12
N GLN A 95 -13.67 5.04 12.69
CA GLN A 95 -14.40 5.75 13.75
C GLN A 95 -15.59 6.47 13.10
N LYS A 96 -16.80 5.95 13.32
CA LYS A 96 -18.06 6.64 12.95
C LYS A 96 -18.18 8.03 13.61
N ASP A 97 -17.39 8.30 14.64
CA ASP A 97 -17.39 9.55 15.41
C ASP A 97 -16.07 10.33 15.34
N PHE A 98 -15.34 10.28 14.22
CA PHE A 98 -14.19 11.18 14.04
C PHE A 98 -14.65 12.63 13.89
N LYS A 99 -14.76 13.34 15.01
CA LYS A 99 -14.79 14.81 15.03
C LYS A 99 -13.38 15.30 14.78
N LYS A 100 -13.12 15.79 13.57
CA LYS A 100 -11.97 16.66 13.30
C LYS A 100 -12.14 17.89 14.19
N GLU A 101 -11.45 17.94 15.32
CA GLU A 101 -11.25 19.20 16.01
C GLU A 101 -10.50 20.11 15.04
N LEU A 102 -11.23 21.06 14.46
CA LEU A 102 -10.66 22.23 13.84
C LEU A 102 -9.80 22.88 14.92
N ALA A 103 -8.48 22.77 14.77
CA ALA A 103 -7.54 23.63 15.46
C ALA A 103 -7.79 25.07 15.00
N THR A 104 -8.81 25.72 15.56
CA THR A 104 -8.85 27.16 15.76
C THR A 104 -7.83 27.50 16.85
N ALA A 105 -6.55 27.26 16.56
CA ALA A 105 -5.48 27.94 17.26
C ALA A 105 -5.33 29.29 16.58
N SER A 106 -5.99 30.28 17.19
CA SER A 106 -5.74 31.71 17.04
C SER A 106 -4.34 32.01 16.49
N PHE A 107 -4.29 32.59 15.29
CA PHE A 107 -3.14 33.39 14.87
C PHE A 107 -2.99 34.53 15.88
N THR A 108 -2.10 34.38 16.85
CA THR A 108 -1.55 35.53 17.56
C THR A 108 -0.66 36.25 16.56
N ASN A 109 -1.15 37.35 16.00
CA ASN A 109 -0.33 38.35 15.33
C ASN A 109 0.82 38.71 16.27
N VAL A 110 2.04 38.30 15.92
CA VAL A 110 3.25 38.88 16.49
C VAL A 110 3.61 40.02 15.56
N GLU A 111 3.28 41.25 15.95
CA GLU A 111 3.85 42.45 15.33
C GLU A 111 5.35 42.47 15.62
N PHE A 112 6.16 42.41 14.56
CA PHE A 112 7.57 42.73 14.62
C PHE A 112 7.68 44.26 14.60
N ASP A 113 7.95 44.85 15.76
CA ASP A 113 8.33 46.25 15.88
C ASP A 113 9.77 46.40 15.36
N ASP A 114 9.96 47.35 14.44
CA ASP A 114 11.23 47.69 13.81
C ASP A 114 12.33 48.00 14.84
N PHE A 115 13.48 47.32 14.71
CA PHE A 115 14.79 47.86 15.11
C PHE A 115 15.93 47.31 14.25
#